data_AF-A0A4V1UMK2-F1
#
_entry.id   AF-A0A4V1UMK2-F1
#
_cell.length_a   1.000
_cell.length_b   1.000
_cell.length_c   1.000
_cell.angle_alpha   90.00
_cell.angle_beta   90.00
_cell.angle_gamma   90.00
#
_symmetry.space_group_name_H-M   'P 1'
#
loop_
_entity.id
_entity.type
_entity.pdbx_description
1 polymer ?
#
loop_
_entity_poly.entity_id
_entity_poly.type
_entity_poly.pdbx_seq_one_letter_code
_entity_poly.pdbx_strand_id
1 'polypeptide(L)' 'EVRPVRRMALAMRWLKESARKRGEKSMAQRLANELLEASEGRGGAMKKRDEVHRMAEANKAFSHFRF' A
#
# COMPACT_ATOMS: atom_id res chain seq x y z
N GLU A 1 3.64 11.32 -11.78
CA GLU A 1 2.31 11.01 -11.22
C GLU A 1 1.82 9.61 -11.60
N VAL A 2 1.09 8.93 -10.70
CA VAL A 2 0.49 7.60 -10.92
C VAL A 2 -0.95 7.73 -11.40
N ARG A 3 -1.28 7.13 -12.55
CA ARG A 3 -2.63 7.13 -13.14
C ARG A 3 -3.67 6.54 -12.17
N PRO A 4 -4.92 7.06 -12.12
CA PRO A 4 -5.95 6.62 -11.18
C PRO A 4 -6.22 5.10 -11.15
N VAL A 5 -6.34 4.46 -12.32
CA VAL A 5 -6.54 3.01 -12.45
C VAL A 5 -5.40 2.22 -11.80
N ARG A 6 -4.16 2.70 -11.96
CA ARG A 6 -2.97 2.05 -11.40
C ARG A 6 -2.89 2.26 -9.88
N ARG A 7 -3.38 3.39 -9.35
CA ARG A 7 -3.48 3.62 -7.89
C ARG A 7 -4.40 2.59 -7.23
N MET A 8 -5.57 2.33 -7.81
CA MET A 8 -6.52 1.34 -7.28
C MET A 8 -5.93 -0.07 -7.29
N ALA A 9 -5.30 -0.46 -8.40
CA ALA A 9 -4.65 -1.78 -8.50
C ALA A 9 -3.50 -1.96 -7.50
N LEU A 10 -2.70 -0.92 -7.25
CA LEU A 10 -1.63 -0.94 -6.25
C LEU A 10 -2.18 -1.05 -4.82
N ALA A 11 -3.24 -0.30 -4.50
CA ALA A 11 -3.88 -0.36 -3.18
C ALA A 11 -4.41 -1.78 -2.88
N MET A 12 -5.15 -2.38 -3.82
CA MET A 12 -5.66 -3.75 -3.67
C MET A 12 -4.53 -4.78 -3.54
N ARG A 13 -3.43 -4.60 -4.28
CA ARG A 13 -2.26 -5.48 -4.18
C ARG A 13 -1.61 -5.41 -2.80
N TRP A 14 -1.38 -4.21 -2.28
CA TRP A 14 -0.77 -4.04 -0.97
C TRP A 14 -1.65 -4.56 0.17
N LEU A 15 -2.97 -4.34 0.11
CA LEU A 15 -3.90 -4.92 1.08
C LEU A 15 -3.83 -6.46 1.08
N LYS A 16 -3.85 -7.08 -0.10
CA LYS A 16 -3.73 -8.55 -0.23
C LYS A 16 -2.40 -9.07 0.30
N GLU A 17 -1.29 -8.41 -0.04
CA GLU A 17 0.05 -8.83 0.38
C GLU A 17 0.26 -8.67 1.88
N SER A 18 -0.22 -7.56 2.47
CA SER A 18 -0.15 -7.32 3.90
C SER A 18 -1.03 -8.30 4.67
N ALA A 19 -2.29 -8.50 4.24
CA ALA A 19 -3.19 -9.49 4.86
C ALA A 19 -2.58 -10.90 4.86
N ARG A 20 -1.89 -11.31 3.79
CA ARG A 20 -1.25 -12.65 3.73
C ARG A 20 -0.17 -12.85 4.78
N LYS A 21 0.53 -11.79 5.20
CA LYS A 21 1.61 -11.83 6.20
C LYS A 21 1.10 -11.89 7.64
N ARG A 22 -0.20 -11.68 7.86
CA ARG A 22 -0.79 -11.72 9.19
C ARG A 22 -1.01 -13.17 9.68
N GLY A 23 -1.05 -13.36 10.99
CA GLY A 23 -1.07 -14.67 11.66
C GLY A 23 -2.45 -15.25 11.96
N GLU A 24 -3.55 -14.60 11.57
CA GLU A 24 -4.92 -15.04 11.89
C GLU A 24 -5.30 -16.34 11.17
N LYS A 25 -6.37 -17.00 11.65
CA LYS A 25 -6.73 -18.37 11.23
C LYS A 25 -7.23 -18.45 9.78
N SER A 26 -7.99 -17.46 9.31
CA SER A 26 -8.55 -17.47 7.95
C SER A 26 -8.17 -16.21 7.16
N MET A 27 -8.08 -16.34 5.84
CA MET A 27 -7.82 -15.18 4.96
C MET A 27 -8.91 -14.11 5.09
N ALA A 28 -10.15 -14.50 5.36
CA ALA A 28 -11.25 -13.56 5.61
C ALA A 28 -10.98 -12.69 6.84
N GLN A 29 -10.54 -13.29 7.96
CA GLN A 29 -10.16 -12.55 9.17
C GLN A 29 -8.96 -11.63 8.93
N ARG A 30 -7.92 -12.15 8.25
CA ARG A 30 -6.74 -11.35 7.91
C ARG A 30 -7.09 -10.13 7.07
N LEU A 31 -7.93 -10.30 6.05
CA LEU A 31 -8.33 -9.22 5.15
C LEU A 31 -9.22 -8.21 5.86
N ALA A 32 -10.19 -8.65 6.67
CA ALA A 32 -11.06 -7.77 7.44
C ALA A 32 -10.25 -6.90 8.42
N ASN A 33 -9.32 -7.51 9.15
CA ASN A 33 -8.45 -6.78 10.08
C ASN A 33 -7.52 -5.80 9.34
N GLU A 34 -6.93 -6.21 8.22
CA GLU A 34 -6.08 -5.31 7.43
C GLU A 34 -6.87 -4.12 6.85
N LEU A 35 -8.10 -4.35 6.39
CA LEU A 35 -8.99 -3.28 5.90
C LEU A 35 -9.40 -2.32 7.02
N LEU A 36 -9.67 -2.84 8.22
CA LEU A 36 -10.00 -2.03 9.39
C LEU A 36 -8.81 -1.18 9.84
N GLU A 37 -7.62 -1.78 9.93
CA GLU A 37 -6.41 -1.01 10.26
C GLU A 37 -6.09 0.03 9.17
N ALA A 38 -6.27 -0.31 7.90
CA ALA A 38 -6.03 0.60 6.79
C ALA A 38 -7.00 1.80 6.79
N SER A 39 -8.26 1.62 7.20
CA SER A 39 -9.22 2.73 7.31
C SER A 39 -8.85 3.72 8.42
N GLU A 40 -8.17 3.25 9.46
CA GLU A 40 -7.58 4.08 10.53
C GLU A 40 -6.19 4.64 10.18
N GLY A 41 -5.72 4.41 8.96
CA GLY A 41 -4.41 4.87 8.50
C GLY A 41 -3.22 4.05 9.00
N ARG A 42 -3.46 2.84 9.49
CA ARG A 42 -2.46 1.91 10.05
C ARG A 42 -2.37 0.62 9.23
N GLY A 43 -1.55 -0.32 9.67
CA GLY A 43 -1.37 -1.61 9.00
C GLY A 43 -0.26 -1.64 7.95
N GLY A 44 0.00 -2.85 7.43
CA GLY A 44 1.11 -3.09 6.52
C GLY A 44 0.93 -2.40 5.17
N ALA A 45 -0.30 -2.34 4.67
CA ALA A 45 -0.62 -1.69 3.40
C ALA A 45 -0.35 -0.18 3.45
N MET A 46 -0.71 0.47 4.56
CA MET A 46 -0.48 1.91 4.78
C MET A 46 1.00 2.24 4.94
N LYS A 47 1.73 1.42 5.71
CA LYS A 47 3.19 1.57 5.81
C LYS A 47 3.86 1.50 4.43
N LYS A 48 3.44 0.57 3.57
CA LYS A 48 3.99 0.44 2.22
C LYS A 48 3.69 1.68 1.36
N ARG A 49 2.48 2.22 1.45
CA ARG A 49 2.08 3.45 0.78
C ARG A 49 3.01 4.60 1.19
N ASP A 50 3.22 4.79 2.48
CA ASP A 50 4.00 5.90 3.01
C ASP A 50 5.50 5.77 2.68
N GLU A 51 6.06 4.56 2.71
CA GLU A 51 7.42 4.27 2.22
C GLU A 51 7.58 4.67 0.75
N VAL A 52 6.61 4.32 -0.10
CA VAL A 52 6.63 4.66 -1.53
C VAL A 52 6.53 6.17 -1.75
N HIS A 53 5.68 6.87 -1.01
CA HIS A 53 5.61 8.34 -1.08
C HIS A 53 6.91 9.00 -0.61
N ARG A 54 7.48 8.54 0.50
CA ARG A 54 8.75 9.06 1.02
C ARG A 54 9.89 8.85 0.01
N MET A 55 9.96 7.67 -0.59
CA MET A 55 10.93 7.37 -1.63
C MET A 55 10.71 8.22 -2.89
N ALA A 56 9.46 8.51 -3.25
CA ALA A 56 9.16 9.40 -4.37
C ALA A 56 9.64 10.84 -4.11
N GLU A 57 9.42 11.37 -2.90
CA GLU A 57 9.93 12.69 -2.52
C GLU A 57 11.47 12.73 -2.48
N ALA A 58 12.12 11.68 -1.97
CA ALA A 58 13.58 11.59 -1.96
C ALA A 58 14.17 11.56 -3.38
N ASN A 59 13.46 10.93 -4.33
CA ASN A 59 13.89 10.84 -5.74
C ASN A 59 13.39 12.00 -6.61
N LYS A 60 12.84 13.06 -6.01
CA LYS A 60 12.29 14.21 -6.75
C LYS A 60 13.31 14.88 -7.66
N ALA A 61 14.60 14.86 -7.29
CA ALA A 61 15.69 15.37 -8.12
C ALA A 61 15.83 14.63 -9.47
N PHE A 62 15.41 13.36 -9.55
CA PHE A 62 15.43 12.56 -10.77
C PHE A 62 14.15 12.69 -11.61
N SER A 63 13.25 13.60 -11.24
CA SER A 63 11.98 13.82 -11.97
C SER A 63 12.19 14.25 -13.43
N HIS A 64 13.35 14.84 -13.75
CA HIS A 64 13.73 15.23 -15.11
C HIS A 64 14.02 14.05 -16.05
N PHE A 65 14.28 12.83 -15.52
CA PHE A 65 14.44 11.61 -16.32
C PHE A 65 13.10 10.95 -16.71
N ARG A 66 11.98 11.66 -16.53
CA ARG A 66 10.64 11.12 -16.77
C ARG A 66 10.33 11.14 -18.27
N PHE A 67 10.34 9.96 -18.88
CA PHE A 67 9.71 9.67 -20.18
C PHE A 67 8.17 9.74 -20.08
#